data_AF-A0A9E4K223-F1
#
_entry.id   AF-A0A9E4K223-F1
#
_cell.length_a   1.000
_cell.length_b   1.000
_cell.length_c   1.000
_cell.angle_alpha   90.00
_cell.angle_beta   90.00
_cell.angle_gamma   90.00
#
_symmetry.space_group_name_H-M   'P 1'
#
loop_
_entity.id
_entity.type
_entity.pdbx_description
1 polymer ?
#
loop_
_entity_poly.entity_id
_entity_poly.type
_entity_poly.pdbx_seq_one_letter_code
_entity_poly.pdbx_strand_id
1 'polypeptide(L)'
;MREIPDLAPNRMDRVPIVVMSCTAKEVEMAFGVSLVSSIVLGLISGIFFGMGIGVTIGAVIFLGGSFGTMRILAYVKRGKPEGYYLQQMQIYKQNMGFGKAPFIYRPEYYEGFRTALQGDKG
;
A
#
# COMPACT_ATOMS: atom_id res chain seq x y z
N MET A 1 -16.52 11.50 -27.19
CA MET A 1 -16.05 11.85 -25.84
C MET A 1 -14.68 11.20 -25.68
N ARG A 2 -13.61 11.98 -25.44
CA ARG A 2 -12.28 11.42 -25.19
C ARG A 2 -12.24 10.95 -23.74
N GLU A 3 -12.05 9.67 -23.51
CA GLU A 3 -11.75 9.12 -22.19
C GLU A 3 -10.50 9.81 -21.66
N ILE A 4 -10.67 10.60 -20.61
CA ILE A 4 -9.55 11.25 -19.92
C ILE A 4 -8.97 10.16 -19.03
N PRO A 5 -7.71 9.72 -19.23
CA PRO A 5 -7.12 8.70 -18.37
C PRO A 5 -7.11 9.21 -16.91
N ASP A 6 -7.63 8.36 -16.03
CA ASP A 6 -7.95 8.51 -14.60
C ASP A 6 -6.74 8.83 -13.70
N LEU A 7 -5.97 9.86 -14.04
CA LEU A 7 -4.76 10.27 -13.32
C LEU A 7 -5.05 11.33 -12.26
N ALA A 8 -6.16 12.05 -12.39
CA ALA A 8 -6.70 12.86 -11.31
C ALA A 8 -7.94 12.13 -10.80
N PRO A 9 -7.97 11.62 -9.55
CA PRO A 9 -9.18 11.02 -9.03
C PRO A 9 -10.28 12.09 -9.09
N ASN A 10 -11.16 11.96 -10.07
CA ASN A 10 -12.42 12.66 -10.05
C ASN A 10 -13.08 12.29 -8.71
N ARG A 11 -13.73 13.23 -8.02
CA ARG A 11 -14.25 12.93 -6.67
C ARG A 11 -15.23 11.75 -6.65
N MET A 12 -15.73 11.34 -7.82
CA MET A 12 -16.57 10.15 -8.03
C MET A 12 -15.83 8.80 -8.05
N ASP A 13 -14.54 8.73 -8.45
CA ASP A 13 -13.75 7.48 -8.48
C ASP A 13 -12.85 7.32 -7.24
N ARG A 14 -13.13 8.12 -6.21
CA ARG A 14 -12.37 8.11 -4.97
C ARG A 14 -12.69 6.81 -4.23
N VAL A 15 -11.68 5.94 -4.14
CA VAL A 15 -11.81 4.66 -3.41
C VAL A 15 -12.19 4.98 -1.97
N PRO A 16 -13.31 4.47 -1.45
CA PRO A 16 -13.77 4.84 -0.12
C PRO A 16 -12.74 4.47 0.94
N ILE A 17 -12.59 5.36 1.93
CA ILE A 17 -11.82 5.09 3.13
C ILE A 17 -12.62 4.09 3.96
N VAL A 18 -12.05 2.90 4.19
CA VAL A 18 -12.78 1.80 4.86
C VAL A 18 -12.39 1.69 6.33
N VAL A 19 -11.09 1.77 6.65
CA VAL A 19 -10.58 1.55 8.01
C VAL A 19 -9.37 2.45 8.30
N MET A 20 -9.34 3.13 9.45
CA MET A 20 -8.16 3.90 9.95
C MET A 20 -7.48 4.80 8.89
N SER A 21 -8.26 5.53 8.10
CA SER A 21 -7.75 6.40 7.01
C SER A 21 -7.06 5.66 5.86
N CYS A 22 -7.22 4.33 5.77
CA CYS A 22 -6.77 3.48 4.68
C CYS A 22 -7.91 3.14 3.72
N THR A 23 -7.60 3.09 2.43
CA THR A 23 -8.50 2.62 1.37
C THR A 23 -8.66 1.09 1.41
N ALA A 24 -9.73 0.56 0.81
CA ALA A 24 -9.99 -0.89 0.77
C ALA A 24 -8.77 -1.72 0.31
N LYS A 25 -8.06 -1.21 -0.72
CA LYS A 25 -6.87 -1.86 -1.28
C LYS A 25 -5.66 -1.86 -0.34
N GLU A 26 -5.53 -0.83 0.50
CA GLU A 26 -4.44 -0.73 1.46
C GLU A 26 -4.68 -1.60 2.69
N VAL A 27 -5.95 -1.73 3.08
CA VAL A 27 -6.38 -2.73 4.05
C VAL A 27 -6.04 -4.12 3.52
N GLU A 28 -6.42 -4.45 2.29
CA GLU A 28 -6.08 -5.73 1.63
C GLU A 28 -4.57 -5.98 1.62
N MET A 29 -3.76 -4.97 1.29
CA MET A 29 -2.30 -5.07 1.31
C MET A 29 -1.74 -5.32 2.72
N ALA A 30 -2.23 -4.58 3.72
CA ALA A 30 -1.80 -4.75 5.11
C ALA A 30 -2.15 -6.15 5.64
N PHE A 31 -3.35 -6.64 5.31
CA PHE A 31 -3.78 -8.00 5.62
C PHE A 31 -2.89 -9.04 4.93
N GLY A 32 -2.60 -8.86 3.64
CA GLY A 32 -1.73 -9.77 2.89
C GLY A 32 -0.31 -9.87 3.47
N VAL A 33 0.31 -8.73 3.78
CA VAL A 33 1.65 -8.69 4.40
C VAL A 33 1.62 -9.35 5.78
N SER A 34 0.59 -9.07 6.57
CA SER A 34 0.46 -9.61 7.93
C SER A 34 0.14 -11.09 7.95
N LEU A 35 -0.57 -11.59 6.95
CA LEU A 35 -0.85 -13.02 6.79
C LEU A 35 0.41 -13.81 6.46
N VAL A 36 1.22 -13.30 5.52
CA VAL A 36 2.48 -13.96 5.16
C VAL A 36 3.44 -13.96 6.35
N SER A 37 3.59 -12.83 7.04
CA SER A 37 4.48 -12.73 8.20
C SER A 37 4.00 -13.60 9.37
N SER A 38 2.69 -13.69 9.62
CA SER A 38 2.14 -14.50 10.70
C SER A 38 2.32 -15.99 10.46
N ILE A 39 2.16 -16.46 9.23
CA ILE A 39 2.38 -17.88 8.87
C ILE A 39 3.85 -18.24 9.06
N VAL A 40 4.77 -17.41 8.55
CA VAL A 40 6.21 -17.68 8.66
C VAL A 40 6.65 -17.71 10.12
N LEU A 41 6.31 -16.67 10.90
CA LEU A 41 6.72 -16.57 12.30
C LEU A 41 5.98 -17.55 13.21
N GLY A 42 4.71 -17.85 12.90
CA GLY A 42 3.92 -18.87 13.58
C GLY A 42 4.46 -20.28 13.36
N LEU A 43 4.89 -20.62 12.13
CA LEU A 43 5.52 -21.91 11.84
C LEU A 43 6.87 -22.05 12.53
N ILE A 44 7.73 -21.03 12.45
CA ILE A 44 9.02 -21.02 13.13
C ILE A 44 8.81 -21.25 14.63
N SER A 45 7.96 -20.44 15.27
CA SER A 45 7.69 -20.60 16.70
C SER A 45 7.03 -21.95 17.04
N GLY A 46 6.20 -22.50 16.16
CA GLY A 46 5.62 -23.84 16.30
C GLY A 46 6.66 -24.95 16.29
N ILE A 47 7.71 -24.83 15.47
CA ILE A 47 8.82 -25.79 15.42
C ILE A 47 9.63 -25.77 16.73
N PHE A 48 9.86 -24.59 17.31
CA PHE A 48 10.70 -24.45 18.51
C PHE A 48 9.95 -24.68 19.83
N PHE A 49 8.69 -24.25 19.92
CA PHE A 49 7.93 -24.20 21.17
C PHE A 49 6.67 -25.09 21.14
N GLY A 50 6.37 -25.74 20.01
CA GLY A 50 5.19 -26.58 19.82
C GLY A 50 4.05 -25.84 19.09
N MET A 51 3.28 -26.59 18.29
CA MET A 51 2.31 -25.99 17.37
C MET A 51 1.19 -25.18 18.04
N GLY A 52 0.78 -25.52 19.28
CA GLY A 52 -0.19 -24.72 20.02
C GLY A 52 0.32 -23.29 20.31
N ILE A 53 1.60 -23.16 20.65
CA ILE A 53 2.25 -21.87 20.87
C ILE A 53 2.45 -21.16 19.53
N GLY A 54 2.86 -21.89 18.49
CA GLY A 54 3.02 -21.35 17.14
C GLY A 54 1.77 -20.72 16.56
N VAL A 55 0.62 -21.38 16.70
CA VAL A 55 -0.69 -20.85 16.26
C VAL A 55 -1.05 -19.58 17.03
N THR A 56 -0.83 -19.58 18.34
CA THR A 56 -1.15 -18.43 19.20
C THR A 56 -0.30 -17.21 18.83
N ILE A 57 1.02 -17.40 18.66
CA ILE A 57 1.94 -16.35 18.24
C ILE A 57 1.59 -15.85 16.84
N GLY A 58 1.30 -16.75 15.90
CA GLY A 58 0.86 -16.38 14.56
C GLY A 58 -0.40 -15.50 14.59
N ALA A 59 -1.42 -15.87 15.37
CA ALA A 59 -2.64 -15.07 15.49
C ALA A 59 -2.38 -13.66 16.04
N VAL A 60 -1.52 -13.53 17.06
CA VAL A 60 -1.14 -12.23 17.65
C VAL A 60 -0.38 -11.38 16.63
N ILE A 61 0.57 -11.97 15.91
CA ILE A 61 1.34 -11.28 14.86
C ILE A 61 0.43 -10.85 13.72
N PHE A 62 -0.53 -11.67 13.32
CA PHE A 62 -1.47 -11.33 12.27
C PHE A 62 -2.31 -10.10 12.64
N LEU A 63 -2.92 -10.12 13.83
CA LEU A 63 -3.74 -9.00 14.30
C LEU A 63 -2.89 -7.75 14.51
N GLY A 64 -1.83 -7.85 15.31
CA GLY A 64 -0.94 -6.73 15.62
C GLY A 64 -0.25 -6.17 14.38
N GLY A 65 0.22 -7.05 13.49
CA GLY A 65 0.80 -6.69 12.20
C GLY A 65 -0.19 -5.96 11.32
N SER A 66 -1.43 -6.44 11.21
CA SER A 66 -2.45 -5.80 10.35
C SER A 66 -2.72 -4.36 10.81
N PHE A 67 -2.96 -4.17 12.12
CA PHE A 67 -3.17 -2.83 12.68
C PHE A 67 -1.92 -1.95 12.61
N GLY A 68 -0.74 -2.52 12.87
CA GLY A 68 0.55 -1.82 12.80
C GLY A 68 0.85 -1.33 11.39
N THR A 69 0.74 -2.22 10.39
CA THR A 69 0.96 -1.89 8.97
C THR A 69 -0.06 -0.86 8.49
N MET A 70 -1.34 -0.98 8.87
CA MET A 70 -2.34 0.06 8.54
C MET A 70 -1.96 1.42 9.14
N ARG A 71 -1.50 1.46 10.40
CA ARG A 71 -1.06 2.72 11.02
C ARG A 71 0.18 3.30 10.39
N ILE A 72 1.15 2.47 10.03
CA ILE A 72 2.35 2.90 9.30
C ILE A 72 1.95 3.48 7.95
N LEU A 73 1.07 2.81 7.21
CA LEU A 73 0.55 3.32 5.94
C LEU A 73 -0.18 4.64 6.13
N ALA A 74 -1.09 4.75 7.11
CA ALA A 74 -1.80 5.98 7.42
C ALA A 74 -0.86 7.13 7.80
N TYR A 75 0.22 6.84 8.55
CA TYR A 75 1.21 7.84 8.94
C TYR A 75 2.05 8.32 7.75
N VAL A 76 2.58 7.39 6.94
CA VAL A 76 3.37 7.74 5.76
C VAL A 76 2.52 8.45 4.69
N LYS A 77 1.20 8.24 4.69
CA LYS A 77 0.25 8.96 3.82
C LYS A 77 -0.12 10.36 4.32
N ARG A 78 0.30 10.81 5.51
CA ARG A 78 0.01 12.17 5.98
C ARG A 78 0.61 13.20 5.01
N GLY A 79 -0.26 13.95 4.34
CA GLY A 79 0.11 14.99 3.36
C GLY A 79 0.27 14.51 1.91
N LYS A 80 -0.05 13.26 1.58
CA LYS A 80 -0.01 12.74 0.20
C LYS A 80 -1.42 12.51 -0.38
N PRO A 81 -1.61 12.71 -1.70
CA PRO A 81 -2.90 12.47 -2.34
C PRO A 81 -3.33 10.99 -2.22
N GLU A 82 -4.65 10.78 -2.19
CA GLU A 82 -5.23 9.43 -2.13
C GLU A 82 -4.80 8.59 -3.35
N GLY A 83 -4.59 7.29 -3.17
CA GLY A 83 -4.12 6.40 -4.25
C GLY A 83 -2.62 6.46 -4.57
N TYR A 84 -1.83 7.31 -3.87
CA TYR A 84 -0.39 7.47 -4.11
C TYR A 84 0.38 6.14 -4.17
N TYR A 85 0.11 5.18 -3.28
CA TYR A 85 0.81 3.89 -3.29
C TYR A 85 0.46 3.00 -4.47
N LEU A 86 -0.80 3.02 -4.91
CA LEU A 86 -1.24 2.27 -6.08
C LEU A 86 -0.58 2.83 -7.34
N GLN A 87 -0.53 4.17 -7.44
CA GLN A 87 0.16 4.83 -8.55
C GLN A 87 1.65 4.53 -8.54
N GLN A 88 2.32 4.57 -7.39
CA GLN A 88 3.73 4.17 -7.24
C GLN A 88 3.96 2.71 -7.65
N MET A 89 3.11 1.78 -7.20
CA MET A 89 3.22 0.37 -7.55
C MET A 89 3.00 0.13 -9.05
N GLN A 90 2.05 0.84 -9.67
CA GLN A 90 1.80 0.73 -11.10
C GLN A 90 2.98 1.28 -11.92
N ILE A 91 3.56 2.41 -11.51
CA ILE A 91 4.78 2.96 -12.11
C ILE A 91 5.95 1.99 -11.95
N TYR A 92 6.11 1.39 -10.76
CA TYR A 92 7.18 0.42 -10.50
C TYR A 92 7.04 -0.84 -11.36
N LYS A 93 5.83 -1.39 -11.47
CA LYS A 93 5.54 -2.53 -12.36
C LYS A 93 5.80 -2.21 -13.83
N GLN A 94 5.42 -1.00 -14.26
CA GLN A 94 5.71 -0.52 -15.61
C GLN A 94 7.21 -0.40 -15.88
N ASN A 95 7.98 0.16 -14.94
CA ASN A 95 9.44 0.26 -15.05
C ASN A 95 10.14 -1.11 -15.08
N MET A 96 9.54 -2.13 -14.47
CA MET A 96 10.00 -3.53 -14.55
C MET A 96 9.53 -4.26 -15.81
N GLY A 97 8.75 -3.62 -16.69
CA GLY A 97 8.22 -4.24 -17.91
C GLY A 97 7.06 -5.22 -17.69
N PHE A 98 6.51 -5.31 -16.47
CA PHE A 98 5.38 -6.18 -16.15
C PHE A 98 4.04 -5.52 -16.52
N GLY A 99 3.63 -5.69 -17.78
CA GLY A 99 2.29 -5.37 -18.28
C GLY A 99 2.17 -4.01 -18.99
N LYS A 100 1.10 -3.86 -19.80
CA LYS A 100 0.73 -2.60 -20.43
C LYS A 100 0.00 -1.72 -19.42
N ALA A 101 0.57 -0.58 -19.05
CA ALA A 101 -0.14 0.40 -18.24
C ALA A 101 -1.27 1.04 -19.08
N PRO A 102 -2.50 1.19 -18.54
CA PRO A 102 -3.58 1.89 -19.22
C PRO A 102 -3.38 3.41 -19.28
N PHE A 103 -2.23 3.91 -18.83
CA PHE A 103 -1.89 5.34 -18.78
C PHE A 103 -0.52 5.62 -19.39
N ILE A 104 -0.37 6.79 -20.01
CA ILE A 104 0.91 7.28 -20.53
C ILE A 104 1.69 7.87 -19.37
N TYR A 105 2.66 7.13 -18.84
CA TYR A 105 3.62 7.66 -17.88
C TYR A 105 4.57 8.64 -18.58
N ARG A 106 4.44 9.94 -18.31
CA ARG A 106 5.40 10.96 -18.74
C ARG A 106 6.29 11.34 -17.55
N PRO A 107 7.54 10.87 -17.49
CA PRO A 107 8.43 11.12 -16.36
C PRO A 107 8.72 12.62 -16.15
N GLU A 108 8.70 13.40 -17.24
CA GLU A 108 8.90 14.85 -17.29
C GLU A 108 8.00 15.63 -16.31
N TYR A 109 6.73 15.24 -16.19
CA TYR A 109 5.77 15.91 -15.29
C TYR A 109 5.93 15.47 -13.83
N TYR A 110 6.40 14.24 -13.60
CA TYR A 110 6.59 13.72 -12.25
C TYR A 110 7.81 14.34 -11.58
N GLU A 111 8.90 14.57 -12.31
CA GLU A 111 10.09 15.24 -11.76
C GLU A 111 9.82 16.68 -11.37
N GLY A 112 9.08 17.44 -12.18
CA GLY A 112 8.66 18.81 -11.85
C GLY A 112 7.74 18.90 -10.63
N PHE A 113 6.85 17.92 -10.44
CA PHE A 113 6.02 17.83 -9.24
C PHE A 113 6.83 17.42 -8.00
N ARG A 114 7.81 16.52 -8.16
CA ARG A 114 8.70 16.09 -7.07
C ARG A 114 9.58 17.25 -6.58
N THR A 115 10.14 18.05 -7.48
CA THR A 115 10.91 19.24 -7.13
C THR A 115 10.04 20.33 -6.52
N ALA A 116 8.81 20.53 -7.00
CA ALA A 116 7.86 21.46 -6.39
C ALA A 116 7.47 21.08 -4.95
N LEU A 117 7.22 19.80 -4.68
CA LEU A 117 6.93 19.30 -3.31
C LEU A 117 8.16 19.31 -2.38
N GLN A 118 9.35 19.27 -2.96
CA GLN A 118 10.61 19.28 -2.20
C GLN A 118 11.10 20.71 -1.93
N GLY A 119 10.65 21.69 -2.71
CA GLY A 119 10.89 23.12 -2.52
C GLY A 119 10.04 23.78 -1.43
N ASP A 120 8.96 23.14 -0.98
CA ASP A 120 8.06 23.66 0.08
C ASP A 120 8.52 23.27 1.51
N LYS A 121 9.76 22.78 1.65
CA LYS A 121 10.41 22.46 2.94
C LYS A 121 11.59 23.38 3.27
N GLY A 122 11.62 24.57 2.68
CA GLY A 122 12.57 25.65 2.98
C GLY A 122 12.01 26.62 4.00
#